data_AF-A0A9P8BE72-F1
#
_entry.id   AF-A0A9P8BE72-F1
#
_cell.length_a   1.000
_cell.length_b   1.000
_cell.length_c   1.000
_cell.angle_alpha   90.00
_cell.angle_beta   90.00
_cell.angle_gamma   90.00
#
_symmetry.space_group_name_H-M   'P 1'
#
loop_
_entity.id
_entity.type
_entity.pdbx_description
1 polymer ?
#
loop_
_entity_poly.entity_id
_entity_poly.type
_entity_poly.pdbx_seq_one_letter_code
_entity_poly.pdbx_strand_id
1 'polypeptide(L)'
;MSKQLTPEEKYELITRRLQEVLGGDIIKKVLEERDCKGYWGTATTGKPHIGYFVALTKIADFLHGGVEMSILLADLHAFLDNLKAPLSLVAHRVQYYKFLLLAIFKKTLHVPTSQIKFVVGTSYQLTEAYNMDNYRLCATITEHDAKKAGAEVVKQVGNPLLSGLLYPGLQALDEQYLGVDFQFGGVDQRKIFTLAEQYLPKLGYAKRAHLMNHMVPGLAGGKMSSSDPNSKIDFLDPPNVVRKKIKLAFCEEGNVEDNGLLSFVKAVLIPVGELRRELIARGEKCEDDGGEIELPKYVGGEGEGVVGDKNKEGVAVVFTIGRDEKYGGPVHYTSYAELEEEFKEKRVHPGDLKKAVADAIIELLEPIQKEYESNAEWKDVTAKAYPSETSGSGKDGAKKEEGKKKKVYVPPPPGVVPKSKGPKKDADSAIATAVASATAAATAVGVPAALEGAALMPEEGTTSETPTKGLPPAALGEEAVDAIKDGVERVKIEE
;
A
#
# COMPACT_ATOMS: atom_id res chain seq x y z
N MET A 1 -15.49 -18.75 28.96
CA MET A 1 -16.17 -17.51 28.52
C MET A 1 -15.07 -16.48 28.35
N SER A 2 -14.84 -15.96 27.14
CA SER A 2 -13.85 -14.90 26.94
C SER A 2 -14.29 -13.65 27.71
N LYS A 3 -13.37 -13.04 28.45
CA LYS A 3 -13.63 -11.77 29.15
C LYS A 3 -13.93 -10.71 28.09
N GLN A 4 -15.11 -10.10 28.14
CA GLN A 4 -15.46 -9.00 27.24
C GLN A 4 -14.59 -7.78 27.59
N LEU A 5 -13.90 -7.22 26.59
CA LEU A 5 -13.02 -6.07 26.76
C LEU A 5 -13.83 -4.80 27.07
N THR A 6 -13.36 -4.02 28.03
CA THR A 6 -13.87 -2.66 28.33
C THR A 6 -13.54 -1.68 27.20
N PRO A 7 -14.28 -0.56 27.05
CA PRO A 7 -13.96 0.48 26.08
C PRO A 7 -12.51 0.98 26.18
N GLU A 8 -11.97 1.10 27.40
CA GLU A 8 -10.59 1.51 27.65
C GLU A 8 -9.58 0.46 27.17
N GLU A 9 -9.81 -0.82 27.48
CA GLU A 9 -8.96 -1.93 27.00
C GLU A 9 -9.00 -2.01 25.45
N LYS A 10 -10.16 -1.76 24.83
CA LYS A 10 -10.30 -1.70 23.36
C LYS A 10 -9.54 -0.51 22.77
N TYR A 11 -9.68 0.67 23.37
CA TYR A 11 -8.98 1.86 22.91
C TYR A 11 -7.46 1.66 22.96
N GLU A 12 -6.94 1.09 24.05
CA GLU A 12 -5.52 0.76 24.18
C GLU A 12 -5.06 -0.22 23.11
N LEU A 13 -5.82 -1.29 22.86
CA LEU A 13 -5.52 -2.21 21.75
C LEU A 13 -5.54 -1.52 20.39
N ILE A 14 -6.46 -0.59 20.15
CA ILE A 14 -6.52 0.17 18.90
C ILE A 14 -5.31 1.10 18.78
N THR A 15 -4.90 1.79 19.84
CA THR A 15 -3.86 2.82 19.75
C THR A 15 -2.43 2.36 20.06
N ARG A 16 -2.25 1.17 20.66
CA ARG A 16 -0.91 0.67 21.00
C ARG A 16 -0.01 0.58 19.77
N ARG A 17 1.27 0.92 19.95
CA ARG A 17 2.35 0.80 18.95
C ARG A 17 2.15 1.64 17.68
N LEU A 18 1.23 2.61 17.71
CA LEU A 18 1.09 3.61 16.65
C LEU A 18 2.05 4.78 16.88
N GLN A 19 2.51 5.38 15.78
CA GLN A 19 3.31 6.60 15.80
C GLN A 19 2.45 7.82 16.11
N GLU A 20 1.26 7.87 15.54
CA GLU A 20 0.37 9.02 15.65
C GLU A 20 -1.10 8.57 15.55
N VAL A 21 -1.95 9.26 16.32
CA VAL A 21 -3.40 9.05 16.37
C VAL A 21 -4.07 10.42 16.19
N LEU A 22 -4.82 10.60 15.10
CA LEU A 22 -5.69 11.75 14.89
C LEU A 22 -7.14 11.35 15.12
N GLY A 23 -7.93 12.21 15.78
CA GLY A 23 -9.34 11.91 16.08
C GLY A 23 -9.54 10.83 17.15
N GLY A 24 -8.62 10.69 18.11
CA GLY A 24 -8.75 9.70 19.19
C GLY A 24 -10.01 9.85 20.04
N ASP A 25 -10.55 11.07 20.13
CA ASP A 25 -11.85 11.39 20.73
C ASP A 25 -13.04 10.80 19.96
N ILE A 26 -12.98 10.75 18.62
CA ILE A 26 -13.99 10.09 17.77
C ILE A 26 -14.05 8.60 18.13
N ILE A 27 -12.89 7.95 18.24
CA ILE A 27 -12.80 6.52 18.59
C ILE A 27 -13.39 6.28 19.98
N LYS A 28 -12.99 7.06 20.99
CA LYS A 28 -13.52 6.91 22.36
C LYS A 28 -15.04 7.05 22.39
N LYS A 29 -15.58 8.06 21.72
CA LYS A 29 -17.03 8.27 21.63
C LYS A 29 -17.75 7.11 20.96
N VAL A 30 -17.19 6.54 19.90
CA VAL A 30 -17.79 5.36 19.24
C VAL A 30 -17.79 4.16 20.18
N LEU A 31 -16.68 3.92 20.90
CA LEU A 31 -16.51 2.78 21.82
C LEU A 31 -17.45 2.83 23.04
N GLU A 32 -18.00 4.00 23.39
CA GLU A 32 -19.04 4.13 24.41
C GLU A 32 -20.38 3.50 23.96
N GLU A 33 -20.62 3.41 22.65
CA GLU A 33 -21.90 2.97 22.08
C GLU A 33 -21.81 1.61 21.36
N ARG A 34 -20.71 1.35 20.63
CA ARG A 34 -20.53 0.16 19.79
C ARG A 34 -19.06 -0.09 19.44
N ASP A 35 -18.79 -1.22 18.80
CA ASP A 35 -17.49 -1.47 18.20
C ASP A 35 -17.20 -0.53 17.02
N CYS A 36 -15.93 -0.15 16.87
CA CYS A 36 -15.48 0.68 15.76
C CYS A 36 -15.46 -0.10 14.44
N LYS A 37 -15.59 0.63 13.34
CA LYS A 37 -15.36 0.17 11.98
C LYS A 37 -14.10 0.83 11.44
N GLY A 38 -13.15 0.02 11.00
CA GLY A 38 -11.88 0.50 10.47
C GLY A 38 -11.64 -0.01 9.06
N TYR A 39 -10.86 0.71 8.26
CA TYR A 39 -10.27 0.12 7.05
C TYR A 39 -8.79 0.37 6.90
N TRP A 40 -8.15 -0.55 6.19
CA TRP A 40 -6.79 -0.43 5.69
C TRP A 40 -6.80 -0.67 4.18
N GLY A 41 -6.19 0.26 3.44
CA GLY A 41 -6.09 0.18 1.98
C GLY A 41 -4.72 -0.29 1.52
N THR A 42 -4.69 -1.21 0.57
CA THR A 42 -3.46 -1.64 -0.11
C THR A 42 -3.63 -1.63 -1.62
N ALA A 43 -2.77 -0.89 -2.32
CA ALA A 43 -2.75 -0.88 -3.77
C ALA A 43 -2.09 -2.16 -4.31
N THR A 44 -2.80 -2.91 -5.14
CA THR A 44 -2.41 -4.23 -5.67
C THR A 44 -1.39 -4.11 -6.81
N THR A 45 -0.21 -3.58 -6.46
CA THR A 45 0.88 -3.25 -7.41
C THR A 45 1.95 -4.33 -7.45
N GLY A 46 3.12 -4.13 -6.83
CA GLY A 46 4.18 -5.15 -6.75
C GLY A 46 3.84 -6.26 -5.76
N LYS A 47 4.68 -7.31 -5.69
CA LYS A 47 4.57 -8.32 -4.62
C LYS A 47 4.78 -7.68 -3.24
N PRO A 48 3.91 -7.93 -2.25
CA PRO A 48 4.14 -7.55 -0.87
C PRO A 48 5.43 -8.18 -0.32
N HIS A 49 6.09 -7.45 0.56
CA HIS A 49 7.29 -7.87 1.26
C HIS A 49 7.01 -7.92 2.77
N ILE A 50 7.94 -8.48 3.55
CA ILE A 50 7.78 -8.68 5.01
C ILE A 50 7.51 -7.40 5.81
N GLY A 51 7.72 -6.21 5.24
CA GLY A 51 7.31 -4.94 5.85
C GLY A 51 5.80 -4.83 6.07
N TYR A 52 4.99 -5.58 5.32
CA TYR A 52 3.55 -5.67 5.52
C TYR A 52 3.19 -6.20 6.92
N PHE A 53 4.05 -7.01 7.56
CA PHE A 53 3.77 -7.50 8.90
C PHE A 53 3.49 -6.39 9.91
N VAL A 54 4.08 -5.20 9.75
CA VAL A 54 3.81 -4.05 10.64
C VAL A 54 2.33 -3.63 10.62
N ALA A 55 1.75 -3.58 9.42
CA ALA A 55 0.33 -3.25 9.27
C ALA A 55 -0.55 -4.44 9.67
N LEU A 56 -0.16 -5.66 9.30
CA LEU A 56 -0.97 -6.86 9.55
C LEU A 56 -1.03 -7.23 11.03
N THR A 57 0.04 -7.06 11.80
CA THR A 57 0.01 -7.22 13.27
C THR A 57 -0.88 -6.19 13.93
N LYS A 58 -0.91 -4.95 13.42
CA LYS A 58 -1.83 -3.93 13.92
C LYS A 58 -3.29 -4.24 13.58
N ILE A 59 -3.55 -4.80 12.40
CA ILE A 59 -4.89 -5.29 12.03
C ILE A 59 -5.33 -6.44 12.97
N ALA A 60 -4.41 -7.33 13.36
CA ALA A 60 -4.70 -8.34 14.38
C ALA A 60 -5.10 -7.70 15.72
N ASP A 61 -4.43 -6.63 16.16
CA ASP A 61 -4.84 -5.88 17.36
C ASP A 61 -6.26 -5.30 17.22
N PHE A 62 -6.60 -4.75 16.04
CA PHE A 62 -7.93 -4.20 15.79
C PHE A 62 -9.01 -5.28 15.91
N LEU A 63 -8.79 -6.42 15.28
CA LEU A 63 -9.72 -7.56 15.31
C LEU A 63 -9.88 -8.09 16.75
N HIS A 64 -8.78 -8.19 17.50
CA HIS A 64 -8.84 -8.54 18.93
C HIS A 64 -9.53 -7.50 19.80
N GLY A 65 -9.47 -6.22 19.41
CA GLY A 65 -10.24 -5.12 20.00
C GLY A 65 -11.72 -5.12 19.63
N GLY A 66 -12.18 -6.06 18.79
CA GLY A 66 -13.56 -6.14 18.32
C GLY A 66 -13.89 -5.23 17.14
N VAL A 67 -12.89 -4.61 16.51
CA VAL A 67 -13.11 -3.71 15.37
C VAL A 67 -13.57 -4.51 14.14
N GLU A 68 -14.64 -4.03 13.48
CA GLU A 68 -15.02 -4.52 12.16
C GLU A 68 -14.03 -3.98 11.12
N MET A 69 -13.10 -4.82 10.67
CA MET A 69 -12.03 -4.43 9.75
C MET A 69 -12.34 -4.73 8.29
N SER A 70 -12.27 -3.69 7.46
CA SER A 70 -12.28 -3.81 6.00
C SER A 70 -10.86 -3.68 5.42
N ILE A 71 -10.47 -4.62 4.56
CA ILE A 71 -9.24 -4.53 3.75
C ILE A 71 -9.63 -4.14 2.33
N LEU A 72 -9.30 -2.92 1.94
CA LEU A 72 -9.53 -2.42 0.58
C LEU A 72 -8.38 -2.85 -0.33
N LEU A 73 -8.66 -3.78 -1.24
CA LEU A 73 -7.81 -4.14 -2.36
C LEU A 73 -7.99 -3.08 -3.45
N ALA A 74 -7.17 -2.03 -3.39
CA ALA A 74 -7.33 -0.81 -4.15
C ALA A 74 -6.78 -0.97 -5.59
N ASP A 75 -7.52 -1.70 -6.40
CA ASP A 75 -7.19 -2.04 -7.79
C ASP A 75 -7.25 -0.83 -8.73
N LEU A 76 -8.26 0.03 -8.59
CA LEU A 76 -8.32 1.28 -9.34
C LEU A 76 -7.13 2.20 -9.00
N HIS A 77 -6.77 2.29 -7.71
CA HIS A 77 -5.60 3.05 -7.26
C HIS A 77 -4.29 2.47 -7.81
N ALA A 78 -4.16 1.13 -7.88
CA ALA A 78 -3.01 0.47 -8.48
C ALA A 78 -2.86 0.80 -9.98
N PHE A 79 -3.97 1.02 -10.68
CA PHE A 79 -3.98 1.50 -12.06
C PHE A 79 -3.61 3.00 -12.15
N LEU A 80 -4.16 3.83 -11.27
CA LEU A 80 -3.95 5.29 -11.27
C LEU A 80 -2.53 5.71 -10.86
N ASP A 81 -1.84 4.90 -10.04
CA ASP A 81 -0.43 5.11 -9.66
C ASP A 81 0.54 4.76 -10.80
N ASN A 82 0.53 5.62 -11.83
CA ASN A 82 1.47 5.65 -12.94
C ASN A 82 1.50 4.37 -13.79
N LEU A 83 0.33 3.77 -14.07
CA LEU A 83 0.17 2.63 -14.99
C LEU A 83 1.15 1.49 -14.73
N LYS A 84 1.42 1.15 -13.46
CA LYS A 84 2.31 0.03 -13.09
C LYS A 84 1.85 -1.30 -13.69
N ALA A 85 0.56 -1.46 -13.99
CA ALA A 85 -0.03 -2.62 -14.61
C ALA A 85 -1.36 -2.29 -15.32
N PRO A 86 -1.69 -2.95 -16.44
CA PRO A 86 -3.03 -2.88 -17.03
C PRO A 86 -4.07 -3.50 -16.08
N LEU A 87 -5.33 -3.07 -16.15
CA LEU A 87 -6.42 -3.53 -15.27
C LEU A 87 -6.58 -5.06 -15.25
N SER A 88 -6.39 -5.73 -16.40
CA SER A 88 -6.42 -7.20 -16.47
C SER A 88 -5.34 -7.86 -15.62
N LEU A 89 -4.14 -7.28 -15.58
CA LEU A 89 -3.06 -7.77 -14.72
C LEU A 89 -3.32 -7.44 -13.25
N VAL A 90 -3.91 -6.27 -12.97
CA VAL A 90 -4.29 -5.86 -11.61
C VAL A 90 -5.34 -6.82 -11.03
N ALA A 91 -6.29 -7.31 -11.83
CA ALA A 91 -7.28 -8.30 -11.39
C ALA A 91 -6.62 -9.59 -10.85
N HIS A 92 -5.59 -10.11 -11.53
CA HIS A 92 -4.82 -11.24 -11.02
C HIS A 92 -4.03 -10.90 -9.75
N ARG A 93 -3.52 -9.67 -9.64
CA ARG A 93 -2.83 -9.19 -8.43
C ARG A 93 -3.78 -9.05 -7.24
N VAL A 94 -5.03 -8.64 -7.44
CA VAL A 94 -6.06 -8.63 -6.39
C VAL A 94 -6.22 -10.03 -5.79
N GLN A 95 -6.34 -11.06 -6.64
CA GLN A 95 -6.44 -12.45 -6.17
C GLN A 95 -5.17 -12.89 -5.44
N TYR A 96 -3.99 -12.58 -5.97
CA TYR A 96 -2.73 -12.87 -5.31
C TYR A 96 -2.63 -12.25 -3.92
N TYR A 97 -3.00 -10.97 -3.78
CA TYR A 97 -3.03 -10.28 -2.49
C TYR A 97 -4.01 -10.93 -1.53
N LYS A 98 -5.21 -11.31 -2.00
CA LYS A 98 -6.21 -12.00 -1.17
C LYS A 98 -5.66 -13.32 -0.62
N PHE A 99 -5.10 -14.19 -1.47
CA PHE A 99 -4.48 -15.45 -1.03
C PHE A 99 -3.36 -15.22 -0.03
N LEU A 100 -2.43 -14.30 -0.33
CA LEU A 100 -1.29 -14.02 0.54
C LEU A 100 -1.73 -13.48 1.90
N LEU A 101 -2.63 -12.50 1.93
CA LEU A 101 -3.10 -11.89 3.17
C LEU A 101 -3.87 -12.91 4.02
N LEU A 102 -4.74 -13.71 3.42
CA LEU A 102 -5.44 -14.80 4.12
C LEU A 102 -4.44 -15.81 4.72
N ALA A 103 -3.42 -16.22 3.96
CA ALA A 103 -2.39 -17.12 4.46
C ALA A 103 -1.62 -16.51 5.64
N ILE A 104 -1.27 -15.21 5.60
CA ILE A 104 -0.58 -14.53 6.70
C ILE A 104 -1.46 -14.48 7.95
N PHE A 105 -2.70 -13.98 7.83
CA PHE A 105 -3.61 -13.86 8.96
C PHE A 105 -3.89 -15.21 9.60
N LYS A 106 -4.18 -16.22 8.78
CA LYS A 106 -4.55 -17.56 9.25
C LYS A 106 -3.38 -18.34 9.82
N LYS A 107 -2.26 -18.41 9.09
CA LYS A 107 -1.17 -19.33 9.40
C LYS A 107 -0.08 -18.75 10.29
N THR A 108 0.06 -17.42 10.30
CA THR A 108 1.16 -16.76 11.02
C THR A 108 0.66 -15.95 12.20
N LEU A 109 -0.40 -15.17 11.99
CA LEU A 109 -0.98 -14.31 13.03
C LEU A 109 -2.10 -15.01 13.81
N HIS A 110 -2.59 -16.15 13.33
CA HIS A 110 -3.67 -16.96 13.92
C HIS A 110 -4.94 -16.16 14.20
N VAL A 111 -5.27 -15.25 13.29
CA VAL A 111 -6.47 -14.42 13.34
C VAL A 111 -7.57 -15.09 12.52
N PRO A 112 -8.81 -15.23 13.05
CA PRO A 112 -9.93 -15.77 12.31
C PRO A 112 -10.25 -14.95 11.06
N THR A 113 -10.13 -15.57 9.89
CA THR A 113 -10.33 -14.91 8.61
C THR A 113 -11.79 -14.52 8.36
N SER A 114 -12.74 -15.19 9.02
CA SER A 114 -14.17 -14.82 9.04
C SER A 114 -14.45 -13.41 9.56
N GLN A 115 -13.54 -12.81 10.32
CA GLN A 115 -13.67 -11.44 10.84
C GLN A 115 -13.16 -10.37 9.87
N ILE A 116 -12.55 -10.76 8.75
CA ILE A 116 -11.90 -9.84 7.81
C ILE A 116 -12.76 -9.66 6.57
N LYS A 117 -13.19 -8.42 6.30
CA LYS A 117 -13.95 -8.07 5.09
C LYS A 117 -13.03 -7.56 3.99
N PHE A 118 -12.82 -8.35 2.94
CA PHE A 118 -12.12 -7.86 1.74
C PHE A 118 -13.08 -7.10 0.82
N VAL A 119 -12.68 -5.90 0.38
CA VAL A 119 -13.43 -5.08 -0.57
C VAL A 119 -12.51 -4.74 -1.74
N VAL A 120 -12.99 -4.88 -2.98
CA VAL A 120 -12.25 -4.49 -4.18
C VAL A 120 -12.68 -3.09 -4.58
N GLY A 121 -11.75 -2.17 -4.85
CA GLY A 121 -12.07 -0.76 -5.12
C GLY A 121 -13.07 -0.56 -6.26
N THR A 122 -12.85 -1.23 -7.39
CA THR A 122 -13.75 -1.17 -8.56
C THR A 122 -15.18 -1.65 -8.29
N SER A 123 -15.45 -2.35 -7.17
CA SER A 123 -16.81 -2.78 -6.80
C SER A 123 -17.76 -1.63 -6.46
N TYR A 124 -17.23 -0.46 -6.08
CA TYR A 124 -18.05 0.72 -5.76
C TYR A 124 -17.50 2.03 -6.34
N GLN A 125 -16.20 2.14 -6.60
CA GLN A 125 -15.56 3.39 -7.06
C GLN A 125 -15.99 3.81 -8.48
N LEU A 126 -16.62 2.91 -9.23
CA LEU A 126 -17.14 3.17 -10.57
C LEU A 126 -18.64 3.50 -10.59
N THR A 127 -19.30 3.49 -9.43
CA THR A 127 -20.73 3.81 -9.33
C THR A 127 -21.00 5.28 -9.62
N GLU A 128 -22.23 5.59 -10.02
CA GLU A 128 -22.67 6.96 -10.30
C GLU A 128 -22.51 7.85 -9.06
N ALA A 129 -22.98 7.39 -7.90
CA ALA A 129 -22.90 8.14 -6.64
C ALA A 129 -21.44 8.52 -6.30
N TYR A 130 -20.53 7.54 -6.35
CA TYR A 130 -19.12 7.76 -6.06
C TYR A 130 -18.48 8.75 -7.04
N ASN A 131 -18.76 8.62 -8.34
CA ASN A 131 -18.23 9.53 -9.34
C ASN A 131 -18.78 10.95 -9.18
N MET A 132 -20.05 11.11 -8.81
CA MET A 132 -20.61 12.43 -8.52
C MET A 132 -19.91 13.10 -7.34
N ASP A 133 -19.59 12.37 -6.28
CA ASP A 133 -18.80 12.92 -5.17
C ASP A 133 -17.35 13.20 -5.56
N ASN A 134 -16.75 12.38 -6.43
CA ASN A 134 -15.44 12.66 -6.99
C ASN A 134 -15.44 13.98 -7.78
N TYR A 135 -16.46 14.24 -8.61
CA TYR A 135 -16.60 15.53 -9.29
C TYR A 135 -16.78 16.70 -8.31
N ARG A 136 -17.55 16.51 -7.23
CA ARG A 136 -17.69 17.53 -6.16
C ARG A 136 -16.35 17.82 -5.47
N LEU A 137 -15.55 16.79 -5.20
CA LEU A 137 -14.20 16.97 -4.67
C LEU A 137 -13.30 17.71 -5.66
N CYS A 138 -13.31 17.34 -6.95
CA CYS A 138 -12.56 18.04 -7.99
C CYS A 138 -12.94 19.52 -8.12
N ALA A 139 -14.21 19.87 -7.86
CA ALA A 139 -14.67 21.25 -7.83
C ALA A 139 -14.25 22.04 -6.56
N THR A 140 -13.73 21.35 -5.54
CA THR A 140 -13.45 21.92 -4.20
C THR A 140 -11.97 21.89 -3.84
N ILE A 141 -11.26 20.81 -4.16
CA ILE A 141 -9.83 20.62 -3.90
C ILE A 141 -9.02 21.43 -4.91
N THR A 142 -8.03 22.20 -4.42
CA THR A 142 -7.10 22.90 -5.32
C THR A 142 -6.07 21.92 -5.87
N GLU A 143 -5.55 22.19 -7.07
CA GLU A 143 -4.46 21.40 -7.65
C GLU A 143 -3.25 21.33 -6.70
N HIS A 144 -2.93 22.45 -6.06
CA HIS A 144 -1.85 22.55 -5.08
C HIS A 144 -2.04 21.58 -3.92
N ASP A 145 -3.23 21.52 -3.34
CA ASP A 145 -3.50 20.70 -2.17
C ASP A 145 -3.53 19.20 -2.52
N ALA A 146 -4.11 18.84 -3.67
CA ALA A 146 -4.06 17.47 -4.20
C ALA A 146 -2.60 17.01 -4.41
N LYS A 147 -1.79 17.84 -5.06
CA LYS A 147 -0.38 17.55 -5.32
C LYS A 147 0.43 17.41 -4.02
N LYS A 148 0.20 18.31 -3.06
CA LYS A 148 0.84 18.27 -1.75
C LYS A 148 0.45 17.01 -0.98
N ALA A 149 -0.82 16.62 -1.01
CA ALA A 149 -1.32 15.44 -0.31
C ALA A 149 -0.71 14.14 -0.85
N GLY A 150 -0.61 14.01 -2.17
CA GLY A 150 -0.06 12.81 -2.82
C GLY A 150 1.46 12.70 -2.83
N ALA A 151 2.21 13.71 -2.35
CA ALA A 151 3.66 13.83 -2.59
C ALA A 151 4.52 12.65 -2.10
N GLU A 152 4.11 11.97 -1.02
CA GLU A 152 4.85 10.86 -0.40
C GLU A 152 4.33 9.48 -0.79
N VAL A 153 3.19 9.43 -1.46
CA VAL A 153 2.42 8.20 -1.75
C VAL A 153 2.40 7.92 -3.25
N VAL A 154 2.04 8.94 -4.03
CA VAL A 154 2.00 8.86 -5.49
C VAL A 154 3.42 8.95 -6.05
N LYS A 155 3.72 8.12 -7.04
CA LYS A 155 5.03 8.14 -7.69
C LYS A 155 5.31 9.50 -8.34
N GLN A 156 6.41 10.12 -7.93
CA GLN A 156 6.89 11.37 -8.51
C GLN A 156 7.59 11.10 -9.85
N VAL A 157 7.16 11.78 -10.90
CA VAL A 157 7.70 11.68 -12.27
C VAL A 157 7.93 13.07 -12.84
N GLY A 158 8.83 13.21 -13.84
CA GLY A 158 9.17 14.51 -14.43
C GLY A 158 7.98 15.23 -15.06
N ASN A 159 7.02 14.47 -15.59
CA ASN A 159 5.74 14.98 -16.12
C ASN A 159 4.58 14.29 -15.39
N PRO A 160 4.10 14.83 -14.25
CA PRO A 160 3.04 14.22 -13.47
C PRO A 160 1.74 14.05 -14.27
N LEU A 161 1.11 12.88 -14.13
CA LEU A 161 -0.19 12.60 -14.74
C LEU A 161 -1.33 13.14 -13.88
N LEU A 162 -2.46 13.47 -14.51
CA LEU A 162 -3.69 13.88 -13.81
C LEU A 162 -4.16 12.85 -12.78
N SER A 163 -3.94 11.55 -13.06
CA SER A 163 -4.30 10.46 -12.14
C SER A 163 -3.69 10.62 -10.74
N GLY A 164 -2.48 11.18 -10.65
CA GLY A 164 -1.82 11.45 -9.37
C GLY A 164 -2.50 12.54 -8.54
N LEU A 165 -3.24 13.45 -9.19
CA LEU A 165 -4.03 14.49 -8.51
C LEU A 165 -5.39 13.97 -8.05
N LEU A 166 -5.96 12.98 -8.74
CA LEU A 166 -7.22 12.35 -8.33
C LEU A 166 -7.03 11.42 -7.12
N TYR A 167 -5.87 10.79 -7.01
CA TYR A 167 -5.59 9.75 -6.02
C TYR A 167 -5.97 10.14 -4.57
N PRO A 168 -5.56 11.30 -4.01
CA PRO A 168 -5.87 11.62 -2.62
C PRO A 168 -7.36 11.83 -2.36
N GLY A 169 -8.08 12.39 -3.33
CA GLY A 169 -9.53 12.61 -3.22
C GLY A 169 -10.31 11.30 -3.25
N LEU A 170 -9.90 10.36 -4.10
CA LEU A 170 -10.48 9.02 -4.14
C LEU A 170 -10.28 8.28 -2.81
N GLN A 171 -9.05 8.30 -2.28
CA GLN A 171 -8.77 7.67 -0.98
C GLN A 171 -9.60 8.31 0.15
N ALA A 172 -9.86 9.62 0.11
CA ALA A 172 -10.73 10.27 1.09
C ALA A 172 -12.20 9.80 0.97
N LEU A 173 -12.73 9.64 -0.25
CA LEU A 173 -14.09 9.13 -0.44
C LEU A 173 -14.27 7.69 0.02
N ASP A 174 -13.21 6.88 -0.02
CA ASP A 174 -13.26 5.50 0.47
C ASP A 174 -13.70 5.42 1.94
N GLU A 175 -13.31 6.38 2.79
CA GLU A 175 -13.77 6.45 4.18
C GLU A 175 -15.31 6.51 4.29
N GLN A 176 -15.93 7.30 3.42
CA GLN A 176 -17.38 7.46 3.41
C GLN A 176 -18.09 6.23 2.85
N TYR A 177 -17.62 5.72 1.71
CA TYR A 177 -18.28 4.63 1.00
C TYR A 177 -18.05 3.25 1.64
N LEU A 178 -16.98 3.10 2.43
CA LEU A 178 -16.80 1.93 3.28
C LEU A 178 -17.56 2.03 4.61
N GLY A 179 -18.06 3.22 4.97
CA GLY A 179 -18.85 3.43 6.18
C GLY A 179 -18.04 3.25 7.46
N VAL A 180 -16.79 3.73 7.48
CA VAL A 180 -15.85 3.54 8.59
C VAL A 180 -15.77 4.73 9.54
N ASP A 181 -15.33 4.45 10.77
CA ASP A 181 -15.03 5.42 11.81
C ASP A 181 -13.58 5.89 11.76
N PHE A 182 -12.68 5.02 11.28
CA PHE A 182 -11.26 5.35 11.13
C PHE A 182 -10.60 4.71 9.90
N GLN A 183 -9.56 5.37 9.41
CA GLN A 183 -8.61 4.82 8.44
C GLN A 183 -7.28 4.50 9.13
N PHE A 184 -6.70 3.34 8.80
CA PHE A 184 -5.37 2.93 9.23
C PHE A 184 -4.39 2.91 8.05
N GLY A 185 -3.16 3.38 8.28
CA GLY A 185 -2.06 3.29 7.32
C GLY A 185 -0.72 3.72 7.93
N GLY A 186 0.32 3.82 7.10
CA GLY A 186 1.63 4.32 7.54
C GLY A 186 1.60 5.84 7.75
N VAL A 187 2.56 6.37 8.51
CA VAL A 187 2.74 7.83 8.66
C VAL A 187 3.01 8.56 7.33
N ASP A 188 3.45 7.86 6.28
CA ASP A 188 3.59 8.43 4.94
C ASP A 188 2.24 8.77 4.28
N GLN A 189 1.14 8.24 4.80
CA GLN A 189 -0.23 8.58 4.39
C GLN A 189 -0.77 9.85 5.05
N ARG A 190 -0.06 10.41 6.04
CA ARG A 190 -0.55 11.50 6.90
C ARG A 190 -1.11 12.68 6.11
N LYS A 191 -0.48 13.06 5.00
CA LYS A 191 -0.94 14.20 4.20
C LYS A 191 -2.26 13.92 3.49
N ILE A 192 -2.51 12.69 3.06
CA ILE A 192 -3.80 12.26 2.49
C ILE A 192 -4.87 12.24 3.59
N PHE A 193 -4.55 11.70 4.77
CA PHE A 193 -5.45 11.70 5.93
C PHE A 193 -5.89 13.11 6.31
N THR A 194 -4.96 14.06 6.41
CA THR A 194 -5.31 15.45 6.71
C THR A 194 -6.12 16.13 5.59
N LEU A 195 -5.95 15.71 4.33
CA LEU A 195 -6.78 16.18 3.23
C LEU A 195 -8.22 15.65 3.38
N ALA A 196 -8.40 14.38 3.75
CA ALA A 196 -9.72 13.82 4.02
C ALA A 196 -10.44 14.56 5.16
N GLU A 197 -9.75 14.82 6.28
CA GLU A 197 -10.31 15.59 7.41
C GLU A 197 -10.75 17.01 7.02
N GLN A 198 -10.05 17.63 6.06
CA GLN A 198 -10.34 18.98 5.61
C GLN A 198 -11.50 19.03 4.59
N TYR A 199 -11.61 18.04 3.71
CA TYR A 199 -12.49 18.11 2.54
C TYR A 199 -13.77 17.27 2.64
N LEU A 200 -13.78 16.15 3.37
CA LEU A 200 -15.01 15.38 3.58
C LEU A 200 -16.15 16.20 4.21
N PRO A 201 -15.90 17.08 5.22
CA PRO A 201 -16.95 17.94 5.76
C PRO A 201 -17.54 18.92 4.74
N LYS A 202 -16.79 19.32 3.71
CA LYS A 202 -17.28 20.22 2.66
C LYS A 202 -18.29 19.53 1.73
N LEU A 203 -18.28 18.20 1.68
CA LEU A 203 -19.28 17.38 1.00
C LEU A 203 -20.44 16.99 1.93
N GLY A 204 -20.41 17.40 3.20
CA GLY A 204 -21.41 17.03 4.21
C GLY A 204 -21.13 15.68 4.88
N TYR A 205 -19.94 15.11 4.71
CA TYR A 205 -19.54 13.85 5.33
C TYR A 205 -18.79 14.07 6.64
N ALA A 206 -18.88 13.09 7.55
CA ALA A 206 -18.20 13.14 8.84
C ALA A 206 -16.67 13.07 8.66
N LYS A 207 -15.92 13.66 9.61
CA LYS A 207 -14.49 13.38 9.75
C LYS A 207 -14.30 11.98 10.33
N ARG A 208 -13.22 11.32 9.94
CA ARG A 208 -12.79 10.04 10.51
C ARG A 208 -11.55 10.24 11.37
N ALA A 209 -11.33 9.28 12.27
CA ALA A 209 -10.05 9.17 12.94
C ALA A 209 -8.99 8.55 12.00
N HIS A 210 -7.73 8.87 12.23
CA HIS A 210 -6.62 8.37 11.43
C HIS A 210 -5.54 7.77 12.33
N LEU A 211 -5.22 6.49 12.09
CA LEU A 211 -4.27 5.71 12.86
C LEU A 211 -3.03 5.46 12.01
N MET A 212 -1.86 5.86 12.52
CA MET A 212 -0.62 5.82 11.74
C MET A 212 0.45 4.95 12.38
N ASN A 213 0.87 3.87 11.71
CA ASN A 213 1.99 3.04 12.16
C ASN A 213 3.34 3.65 11.77
N HIS A 214 4.37 3.33 12.56
CA HIS A 214 5.75 3.68 12.26
C HIS A 214 6.22 3.14 10.91
N MET A 215 7.11 3.88 10.25
CA MET A 215 7.86 3.37 9.10
C MET A 215 9.00 2.48 9.58
N VAL A 216 9.04 1.24 9.11
CA VAL A 216 10.17 0.33 9.37
C VAL A 216 11.20 0.48 8.26
N PRO A 217 12.48 0.76 8.58
CA PRO A 217 13.54 0.81 7.60
C PRO A 217 13.67 -0.51 6.83
N GLY A 218 14.12 -0.42 5.58
CA GLY A 218 14.55 -1.57 4.80
C GLY A 218 15.79 -2.22 5.41
N LEU A 219 15.98 -3.51 5.11
CA LEU A 219 17.08 -4.30 5.67
C LEU A 219 18.47 -3.76 5.28
N ALA A 220 18.58 -3.03 4.16
CA ALA A 220 19.82 -2.41 3.71
C ALA A 220 19.95 -0.92 4.14
N GLY A 221 19.05 -0.41 4.99
CA GLY A 221 18.89 1.02 5.26
C GLY A 221 17.90 1.70 4.30
N GLY A 222 17.25 2.77 4.73
CA GLY A 222 16.26 3.52 3.93
C GLY A 222 14.85 2.88 3.88
N LYS A 223 14.05 3.17 2.85
CA LYS A 223 12.68 2.62 2.69
C LYS A 223 12.72 1.27 1.96
N MET A 224 12.02 0.26 2.48
CA MET A 224 11.86 -1.04 1.79
C MET A 224 11.06 -0.83 0.50
N SER A 225 11.63 -1.13 -0.68
CA SER A 225 11.01 -0.81 -1.98
C SER A 225 10.71 -2.05 -2.79
N SER A 226 9.45 -2.24 -3.19
CA SER A 226 9.02 -3.30 -4.11
C SER A 226 9.73 -3.28 -5.47
N SER A 227 10.45 -2.20 -5.80
CA SER A 227 11.14 -2.01 -7.08
C SER A 227 12.61 -2.46 -7.08
N ASP A 228 13.21 -2.70 -5.91
CA ASP A 228 14.57 -3.25 -5.79
C ASP A 228 14.50 -4.66 -5.15
N PRO A 229 14.69 -5.74 -5.94
CA PRO A 229 14.63 -7.12 -5.46
C PRO A 229 15.62 -7.47 -4.34
N ASN A 230 16.73 -6.74 -4.22
CA ASN A 230 17.74 -6.98 -3.19
C ASN A 230 17.46 -6.22 -1.89
N SER A 231 16.61 -5.18 -1.94
CA SER A 231 16.27 -4.34 -0.78
C SER A 231 15.15 -4.91 0.10
N LYS A 232 14.48 -5.97 -0.36
CA LYS A 232 13.27 -6.54 0.27
C LYS A 232 13.33 -8.05 0.38
N ILE A 233 12.65 -8.60 1.38
CA ILE A 233 12.36 -10.03 1.49
C ILE A 233 10.89 -10.23 1.15
N ASP A 234 10.62 -11.09 0.17
CA ASP A 234 9.25 -11.46 -0.21
C ASP A 234 8.77 -12.60 0.70
N PHE A 235 7.45 -12.71 0.91
CA PHE A 235 6.87 -13.77 1.76
C PHE A 235 7.16 -15.19 1.26
N LEU A 236 7.42 -15.33 -0.04
CA LEU A 236 7.70 -16.61 -0.69
C LEU A 236 9.21 -16.81 -0.96
N ASP A 237 10.09 -15.95 -0.42
CA ASP A 237 11.54 -16.16 -0.55
C ASP A 237 11.97 -17.42 0.23
N PRO A 238 12.68 -18.38 -0.40
CA PRO A 238 13.12 -19.57 0.30
C PRO A 238 14.20 -19.24 1.35
N PRO A 239 14.41 -20.12 2.35
CA PRO A 239 15.30 -19.85 3.48
C PRO A 239 16.72 -19.41 3.11
N ASN A 240 17.29 -19.98 2.05
CA ASN A 240 18.62 -19.61 1.55
C ASN A 240 18.66 -18.16 1.01
N VAL A 241 17.59 -17.69 0.35
CA VAL A 241 17.47 -16.32 -0.16
C VAL A 241 17.31 -15.34 0.99
N VAL A 242 16.46 -15.66 1.98
CA VAL A 242 16.31 -14.87 3.22
C VAL A 242 17.65 -14.67 3.90
N ARG A 243 18.40 -15.76 4.18
CA ARG A 243 19.72 -15.70 4.79
C ARG A 243 20.70 -14.84 3.99
N LYS A 244 20.69 -14.97 2.66
CA LYS A 244 21.56 -14.16 1.79
C LYS A 244 21.24 -12.67 1.89
N LYS A 245 19.96 -12.29 1.85
CA LYS A 245 19.52 -10.90 1.94
C LYS A 245 19.85 -10.29 3.31
N ILE A 246 19.58 -11.02 4.40
CA ILE A 246 19.93 -10.58 5.76
C ILE A 246 21.46 -10.48 5.96
N LYS A 247 22.24 -11.38 5.34
CA LYS A 247 23.71 -11.27 5.40
C LYS A 247 24.21 -9.95 4.80
N LEU A 248 23.58 -9.49 3.72
CA LEU A 248 23.90 -8.23 3.03
C LEU A 248 23.32 -6.99 3.70
N ALA A 249 22.39 -7.16 4.65
CA ALA A 249 21.81 -6.06 5.43
C ALA A 249 22.90 -5.22 6.10
N PHE A 250 22.70 -3.90 6.16
CA PHE A 250 23.57 -3.03 6.94
C PHE A 250 23.31 -3.27 8.43
N CYS A 251 24.37 -3.55 9.17
CA CYS A 251 24.31 -3.79 10.62
C CYS A 251 25.71 -3.57 11.19
N GLU A 252 25.95 -2.33 11.62
CA GLU A 252 27.19 -1.91 12.25
C GLU A 252 27.16 -2.19 13.76
N GLU A 253 28.26 -2.68 14.31
CA GLU A 253 28.35 -3.04 15.72
C GLU A 253 28.21 -1.82 16.64
N GLY A 254 27.29 -1.88 17.60
CA GLY A 254 26.98 -0.75 18.48
C GLY A 254 26.02 0.28 17.87
N ASN A 255 25.71 0.21 16.58
CA ASN A 255 24.82 1.16 15.93
C ASN A 255 23.34 0.71 16.05
N VAL A 256 22.61 1.39 16.92
CA VAL A 256 21.17 1.18 17.12
C VAL A 256 20.31 2.12 16.26
N GLU A 257 20.89 3.23 15.78
CA GLU A 257 20.24 4.17 14.89
C GLU A 257 20.29 3.66 13.45
N ASP A 258 19.21 3.84 12.69
CA ASP A 258 19.10 3.37 11.29
C ASP A 258 19.36 1.85 11.10
N ASN A 259 19.21 1.05 12.17
CA ASN A 259 19.40 -0.39 12.12
C ASN A 259 18.11 -1.11 11.72
N GLY A 260 18.01 -1.51 10.44
CA GLY A 260 16.83 -2.18 9.89
C GLY A 260 16.52 -3.53 10.55
N LEU A 261 17.52 -4.23 11.08
CA LEU A 261 17.32 -5.52 11.77
C LEU A 261 16.70 -5.31 13.15
N LEU A 262 17.26 -4.42 13.97
CA LEU A 262 16.68 -4.07 15.26
C LEU A 262 15.27 -3.48 15.12
N SER A 263 15.08 -2.62 14.11
CA SER A 263 13.76 -2.07 13.78
C SER A 263 12.75 -3.17 13.43
N PHE A 264 13.16 -4.19 12.67
CA PHE A 264 12.29 -5.32 12.34
C PHE A 264 11.99 -6.20 13.57
N VAL A 265 12.95 -6.41 14.46
CA VAL A 265 12.72 -7.11 15.74
C VAL A 265 11.66 -6.36 16.57
N LYS A 266 11.83 -5.04 16.73
CA LYS A 266 10.92 -4.18 17.50
C LYS A 266 9.51 -4.11 16.93
N ALA A 267 9.39 -3.96 15.61
CA ALA A 267 8.13 -3.65 14.95
C ALA A 267 7.36 -4.88 14.46
N VAL A 268 8.02 -6.04 14.33
CA VAL A 268 7.42 -7.27 13.79
C VAL A 268 7.62 -8.45 14.73
N LEU A 269 8.86 -8.87 14.99
CA LEU A 269 9.09 -10.15 15.68
C LEU A 269 8.54 -10.15 17.11
N ILE A 270 8.86 -9.12 17.90
CA ILE A 270 8.34 -8.98 19.26
C ILE A 270 6.80 -8.87 19.23
N PRO A 271 6.18 -7.98 18.43
CA PRO A 271 4.72 -7.90 18.31
C PRO A 271 4.02 -9.20 17.94
N VAL A 272 4.57 -10.00 17.01
CA VAL A 272 3.99 -11.30 16.64
C VAL A 272 4.12 -12.30 17.78
N GLY A 273 5.25 -12.31 18.49
CA GLY A 273 5.46 -13.13 19.68
C GLY A 273 4.47 -12.81 20.80
N GLU A 274 4.30 -11.53 21.11
CA GLU A 274 3.31 -11.03 22.08
C GLU A 274 1.89 -11.43 21.68
N LEU A 275 1.52 -11.22 20.41
CA LEU A 275 0.20 -11.60 19.88
C LEU A 275 -0.09 -13.08 20.11
N ARG A 276 0.83 -13.98 19.74
CA ARG A 276 0.65 -15.43 19.92
C ARG A 276 0.56 -15.81 21.39
N ARG A 277 1.33 -15.15 22.26
CA ARG A 277 1.25 -15.37 23.71
C ARG A 277 -0.10 -14.96 24.26
N GLU A 278 -0.64 -13.82 23.84
CA GLU A 278 -1.98 -13.35 24.21
C GLU A 278 -3.07 -14.34 23.74
N LEU A 279 -2.96 -14.86 22.51
CA LEU A 279 -3.87 -15.86 21.96
C LEU A 279 -3.85 -17.18 22.75
N ILE A 280 -2.66 -17.69 23.07
CA ILE A 280 -2.49 -18.91 23.88
C ILE A 280 -3.08 -18.72 25.28
N ALA A 281 -2.81 -17.57 25.91
CA ALA A 281 -3.36 -17.27 27.24
C ALA A 281 -4.90 -17.20 27.26
N ARG A 282 -5.51 -16.88 26.12
CA ARG A 282 -6.97 -16.88 25.92
C ARG A 282 -7.53 -18.27 25.55
N GLY A 283 -6.67 -19.25 25.29
CA GLY A 283 -7.07 -20.59 24.84
C GLY A 283 -7.56 -20.62 23.39
N GLU A 284 -7.12 -19.66 22.57
CA GLU A 284 -7.45 -19.64 21.14
C GLU A 284 -6.68 -20.74 20.38
N LYS A 285 -7.26 -21.18 19.27
CA LYS A 285 -6.78 -22.31 18.47
C LYS A 285 -6.68 -21.93 17.01
N CYS A 286 -5.87 -22.66 16.26
CA CYS A 286 -5.74 -22.49 14.82
C CYS A 286 -7.10 -22.71 14.12
N GLU A 287 -7.47 -21.79 13.21
CA GLU A 287 -8.77 -21.82 12.51
C GLU A 287 -8.94 -23.04 11.59
N ASP A 288 -7.85 -23.55 11.02
CA ASP A 288 -7.87 -24.64 10.02
C ASP A 288 -8.17 -26.02 10.60
N ASP A 289 -7.45 -26.39 11.65
CA ASP A 289 -7.37 -27.76 12.16
C ASP A 289 -7.74 -27.85 13.65
N GLY A 290 -8.03 -26.71 14.29
CA GLY A 290 -8.25 -26.64 15.74
C GLY A 290 -6.99 -26.99 16.55
N GLY A 291 -5.82 -26.96 15.91
CA GLY A 291 -4.52 -27.18 16.53
C GLY A 291 -4.17 -26.10 17.55
N GLU A 292 -3.22 -26.42 18.43
CA GLU A 292 -2.71 -25.46 19.40
C GLU A 292 -1.84 -24.41 18.73
N ILE A 293 -1.96 -23.16 19.17
CA ILE A 293 -1.08 -22.08 18.71
C ILE A 293 0.26 -22.25 19.40
N GLU A 294 1.34 -22.35 18.63
CA GLU A 294 2.69 -22.47 19.15
C GLU A 294 3.41 -21.13 19.23
N LEU A 295 4.17 -20.92 20.30
CA LEU A 295 5.09 -19.79 20.40
C LEU A 295 6.24 -19.99 19.41
N PRO A 296 6.66 -18.93 18.69
CA PRO A 296 7.84 -19.02 17.85
C PRO A 296 9.08 -19.30 18.68
N LYS A 297 10.04 -20.04 18.12
CA LYS A 297 11.28 -20.44 18.80
C LYS A 297 12.08 -19.23 19.29
N TYR A 298 12.06 -18.13 18.53
CA TYR A 298 12.73 -16.88 18.91
C TYR A 298 12.10 -16.19 20.14
N VAL A 299 10.93 -16.62 20.60
CA VAL A 299 10.21 -16.10 21.79
C VAL A 299 10.24 -17.12 22.96
N GLY A 300 11.06 -18.18 22.83
CA GLY A 300 11.32 -19.19 23.86
C GLY A 300 10.89 -20.62 23.50
N GLY A 301 11.48 -21.22 22.47
CA GLY A 301 11.19 -22.59 22.06
C GLY A 301 12.18 -23.65 22.59
N GLU A 302 11.60 -24.62 23.32
CA GLU A 302 12.14 -25.87 23.93
C GLU A 302 12.56 -25.79 25.40
N GLY A 303 11.55 -25.87 26.28
CA GLY A 303 11.72 -26.02 27.72
C GLY A 303 11.72 -24.69 28.46
N GLU A 304 10.56 -24.35 29.00
CA GLU A 304 10.35 -23.26 29.95
C GLU A 304 10.51 -21.84 29.37
N GLY A 305 9.40 -21.09 29.37
CA GLY A 305 9.41 -19.63 29.31
C GLY A 305 9.99 -19.01 30.59
N VAL A 306 11.11 -19.56 31.08
CA VAL A 306 11.81 -19.16 32.28
C VAL A 306 13.28 -19.10 31.88
N VAL A 307 13.80 -17.87 31.84
CA VAL A 307 15.23 -17.65 31.68
C VAL A 307 15.93 -18.43 32.80
N GLY A 308 16.90 -19.30 32.49
CA GLY A 308 17.73 -20.00 33.49
C GLY A 308 18.62 -19.07 34.34
N ASP A 309 18.39 -17.76 34.24
CA ASP A 309 18.96 -16.72 35.07
C ASP A 309 18.02 -16.51 36.27
N LYS A 310 18.52 -16.81 37.47
CA LYS A 310 17.76 -16.73 38.74
C LYS A 310 17.13 -15.34 38.99
N ASN A 311 17.58 -14.31 38.28
CA ASN A 311 17.06 -12.95 38.38
C ASN A 311 15.88 -12.64 37.41
N LYS A 312 15.49 -13.58 36.55
CA LYS A 312 14.45 -13.41 35.51
C LYS A 312 13.39 -14.52 35.51
N GLU A 313 13.30 -15.28 36.61
CA GLU A 313 12.25 -16.28 36.80
C GLU A 313 10.86 -15.62 36.70
N GLY A 314 10.00 -16.13 35.81
CA GLY A 314 8.62 -15.65 35.62
C GLY A 314 8.44 -14.47 34.66
N VAL A 315 9.51 -13.97 34.01
CA VAL A 315 9.40 -12.90 33.01
C VAL A 315 9.43 -13.49 31.60
N ALA A 316 8.43 -13.14 30.78
CA ALA A 316 8.31 -13.64 29.42
C ALA A 316 9.45 -13.15 28.51
N VAL A 317 10.12 -14.10 27.84
CA VAL A 317 11.09 -13.80 26.79
C VAL A 317 10.36 -13.21 25.58
N VAL A 318 10.91 -12.13 25.01
CA VAL A 318 10.38 -11.46 23.82
C VAL A 318 11.23 -11.71 22.57
N PHE A 319 12.52 -11.99 22.75
CA PHE A 319 13.42 -12.34 21.65
C PHE A 319 14.62 -13.17 22.15
N THR A 320 15.12 -14.07 21.31
CA THR A 320 16.26 -14.95 21.62
C THR A 320 17.29 -14.87 20.51
N ILE A 321 18.55 -14.69 20.89
CA ILE A 321 19.70 -14.79 19.99
C ILE A 321 20.41 -16.12 20.27
N GLY A 322 20.31 -17.06 19.35
CA GLY A 322 21.00 -18.34 19.42
C GLY A 322 22.50 -18.17 19.11
N ARG A 323 23.35 -18.26 20.14
CA ARG A 323 24.81 -18.29 20.00
C ARG A 323 25.34 -19.67 20.39
N ASP A 324 26.48 -20.04 19.79
CA ASP A 324 27.18 -21.27 20.18
C ASP A 324 27.68 -21.15 21.63
N GLU A 325 27.74 -22.27 22.36
CA GLU A 325 28.24 -22.34 23.76
C GLU A 325 29.62 -21.69 23.95
N LYS A 326 30.51 -21.82 22.95
CA LYS A 326 31.84 -21.19 22.94
C LYS A 326 31.81 -19.66 22.99
N TYR A 327 30.67 -19.04 22.71
CA TYR A 327 30.43 -17.59 22.75
C TYR A 327 29.42 -17.20 23.83
N GLY A 328 29.18 -18.07 24.82
CA GLY A 328 28.30 -17.80 25.97
C GLY A 328 26.88 -18.34 25.85
N GLY A 329 26.58 -19.15 24.83
CA GLY A 329 25.28 -19.82 24.69
C GLY A 329 24.14 -18.88 24.26
N PRO A 330 22.91 -19.41 24.10
CA PRO A 330 21.74 -18.61 23.71
C PRO A 330 21.46 -17.53 24.75
N VAL A 331 21.05 -16.34 24.27
CA VAL A 331 20.68 -15.22 25.15
C VAL A 331 19.25 -14.80 24.91
N HIS A 332 18.55 -14.62 26.03
CA HIS A 332 17.11 -14.35 26.09
C HIS A 332 16.86 -12.94 26.60
N TYR A 333 16.13 -12.16 25.81
CA TYR A 333 15.74 -10.80 26.14
C TYR A 333 14.30 -10.75 26.60
N THR A 334 14.05 -9.98 27.65
CA THR A 334 12.71 -9.77 28.23
C THR A 334 12.07 -8.45 27.79
N SER A 335 12.85 -7.57 27.16
CA SER A 335 12.38 -6.34 26.55
C SER A 335 13.24 -5.97 25.34
N TYR A 336 12.68 -5.15 24.43
CA TYR A 336 13.45 -4.58 23.33
C TYR A 336 14.59 -3.66 23.83
N ALA A 337 14.34 -2.90 24.91
CA ALA A 337 15.34 -1.98 25.49
C ALA A 337 16.60 -2.72 25.96
N GLU A 338 16.43 -3.92 26.51
CA GLU A 338 17.53 -4.78 26.91
C GLU A 338 18.38 -5.20 25.70
N LEU A 339 17.75 -5.69 24.63
CA LEU A 339 18.44 -6.05 23.39
C LEU A 339 19.16 -4.86 22.76
N GLU A 340 18.51 -3.69 22.74
CA GLU A 340 19.06 -2.46 22.18
C GLU A 340 20.32 -2.02 22.94
N GLU A 341 20.27 -2.01 24.28
CA GLU A 341 21.42 -1.63 25.10
C GLU A 341 22.56 -2.64 24.98
N GLU A 342 22.28 -3.95 24.98
CA GLU A 342 23.33 -4.95 24.78
C GLU A 342 23.98 -4.88 23.39
N PHE A 343 23.21 -4.54 22.35
CA PHE A 343 23.76 -4.31 21.02
C PHE A 343 24.64 -3.05 20.99
N LYS A 344 24.17 -1.96 21.60
CA LYS A 344 24.89 -0.68 21.72
C LYS A 344 26.21 -0.82 22.48
N GLU A 345 26.20 -1.59 23.56
CA GLU A 345 27.39 -1.93 24.35
C GLU A 345 28.28 -3.00 23.70
N LYS A 346 27.94 -3.47 22.50
CA LYS A 346 28.72 -4.46 21.74
C LYS A 346 28.82 -5.84 22.41
N ARG A 347 27.86 -6.16 23.28
CA ARG A 347 27.69 -7.50 23.87
C ARG A 347 27.00 -8.48 22.91
N VAL A 348 26.33 -7.94 21.89
CA VAL A 348 25.73 -8.69 20.77
C VAL A 348 26.48 -8.37 19.48
N HIS A 349 27.12 -9.39 18.90
CA HIS A 349 27.80 -9.22 17.63
C HIS A 349 26.77 -9.15 16.46
N PRO A 350 26.98 -8.28 15.44
CA PRO A 350 26.08 -8.15 14.30
C PRO A 350 25.78 -9.46 13.56
N GLY A 351 26.75 -10.38 13.50
CA GLY A 351 26.58 -11.69 12.88
C GLY A 351 25.56 -12.57 13.60
N ASP A 352 25.51 -12.50 14.92
CA ASP A 352 24.57 -13.27 15.74
C ASP A 352 23.16 -12.70 15.62
N LEU A 353 23.03 -11.37 15.66
CA LEU A 353 21.76 -10.67 15.41
C LEU A 353 21.22 -11.02 14.01
N LYS A 354 22.06 -10.95 12.98
CA LYS A 354 21.69 -11.33 11.61
C LYS A 354 21.19 -12.77 11.52
N LYS A 355 21.89 -13.71 12.17
CA LYS A 355 21.49 -15.13 12.18
C LYS A 355 20.12 -15.30 12.86
N ALA A 356 19.97 -14.76 14.06
CA ALA A 356 18.73 -14.84 14.83
C ALA A 356 17.53 -14.23 14.10
N VAL A 357 17.71 -13.04 13.51
CA VAL A 357 16.65 -12.39 12.71
C VAL A 357 16.32 -13.18 11.45
N ALA A 358 17.31 -13.75 10.76
CA ALA A 358 17.06 -14.60 9.60
C ALA A 358 16.28 -15.87 9.98
N ASP A 359 16.65 -16.54 11.07
CA ASP A 359 15.96 -17.73 11.57
C ASP A 359 14.51 -17.41 11.95
N ALA A 360 14.28 -16.31 12.66
CA ALA A 360 12.95 -15.85 13.04
C ALA A 360 12.08 -15.49 11.83
N ILE A 361 12.63 -14.81 10.81
CA ILE A 361 11.89 -14.51 9.57
C ILE A 361 11.54 -15.82 8.85
N ILE A 362 12.47 -16.76 8.73
CA ILE A 362 12.22 -18.05 8.07
C ILE A 362 11.07 -18.78 8.76
N GLU A 363 11.08 -18.83 10.09
CA GLU A 363 10.02 -19.45 10.88
C GLU A 363 8.65 -18.79 10.64
N LEU A 364 8.59 -17.46 10.57
CA LEU A 364 7.34 -16.75 10.25
C LEU A 364 6.85 -17.00 8.81
N LEU A 365 7.76 -17.20 7.86
CA LEU A 365 7.40 -17.41 6.46
C LEU A 365 7.05 -18.86 6.12
N GLU A 366 7.63 -19.84 6.83
CA GLU A 366 7.45 -21.26 6.58
C GLU A 366 5.97 -21.69 6.44
N PRO A 367 5.04 -21.31 7.34
CA PRO A 367 3.67 -21.78 7.23
C PRO A 367 2.91 -21.14 6.05
N ILE A 368 3.29 -19.93 5.65
CA ILE A 368 2.77 -19.26 4.43
C ILE A 368 3.27 -19.98 3.18
N GLN A 369 4.56 -20.36 3.17
CA GLN A 369 5.18 -21.07 2.05
C GLN A 369 4.59 -22.48 1.89
N LYS A 370 4.31 -23.18 2.99
CA LYS A 370 3.61 -24.47 2.96
C LYS A 370 2.22 -24.34 2.33
N GLU A 371 1.44 -23.34 2.75
CA GLU A 371 0.12 -23.06 2.19
C GLU A 371 0.20 -22.75 0.68
N TYR A 372 1.17 -21.94 0.26
CA TYR A 372 1.44 -21.65 -1.15
C TYR A 372 1.76 -22.93 -1.93
N GLU A 373 2.59 -23.82 -1.38
CA GLU A 373 2.97 -25.06 -2.04
C GLU A 373 1.84 -26.09 -2.14
N SER A 374 0.90 -26.10 -1.21
CA SER A 374 -0.29 -26.96 -1.29
C SER A 374 -1.39 -26.39 -2.19
N ASN A 375 -1.37 -25.09 -2.51
CA ASN A 375 -2.45 -24.41 -3.20
C ASN A 375 -2.15 -24.19 -4.71
N ALA A 376 -2.69 -25.07 -5.55
CA ALA A 376 -2.50 -25.02 -7.01
C ALA A 376 -3.10 -23.75 -7.64
N GLU A 377 -4.24 -23.27 -7.14
CA GLU A 377 -4.88 -22.05 -7.63
C GLU A 377 -4.03 -20.82 -7.33
N TRP A 378 -3.48 -20.72 -6.10
CA TRP A 378 -2.61 -19.61 -5.74
C TRP A 378 -1.33 -19.59 -6.58
N LYS A 379 -0.76 -20.75 -6.92
CA LYS A 379 0.38 -20.84 -7.85
C LYS A 379 0.04 -20.35 -9.25
N ASP A 380 -1.10 -20.74 -9.80
CA ASP A 380 -1.57 -20.28 -11.11
C ASP A 380 -1.82 -18.76 -11.12
N VAL A 381 -2.52 -18.25 -10.10
CA VAL A 381 -2.76 -16.81 -9.91
C VAL A 381 -1.43 -16.04 -9.81
N THR A 382 -0.44 -16.58 -9.11
CA THR A 382 0.89 -15.95 -8.98
C THR A 382 1.59 -15.84 -10.33
N ALA A 383 1.55 -16.89 -11.15
CA ALA A 383 2.13 -16.89 -12.49
C ALA A 383 1.47 -15.86 -13.41
N LYS A 384 0.14 -15.69 -13.29
CA LYS A 384 -0.63 -14.69 -14.05
C LYS A 384 -0.40 -13.26 -13.55
N ALA A 385 -0.27 -13.07 -12.23
CA ALA A 385 -0.09 -11.76 -11.60
C ALA A 385 1.31 -11.16 -11.83
N TYR A 386 2.33 -12.01 -11.98
CA TYR A 386 3.74 -11.61 -12.12
C TYR A 386 4.51 -12.44 -13.19
N PRO A 387 4.14 -12.33 -14.48
CA PRO A 387 4.65 -13.19 -15.56
C PRO A 387 6.14 -12.97 -15.90
N SER A 388 6.69 -11.79 -15.63
CA SER A 388 8.10 -11.47 -15.93
C SER A 388 9.10 -12.19 -15.02
N GLU A 389 8.66 -12.73 -13.88
CA GLU A 389 9.53 -13.37 -12.88
C GLU A 389 9.46 -14.90 -12.93
N THR A 390 8.36 -15.49 -13.41
CA THR A 390 8.17 -16.94 -13.54
C THR A 390 8.93 -17.57 -14.71
N SER A 391 9.52 -16.78 -15.61
CA SER A 391 10.35 -17.27 -16.73
C SER A 391 11.82 -17.53 -16.36
N GLY A 392 12.18 -17.47 -15.06
CA GLY A 392 13.58 -17.46 -14.59
C GLY A 392 14.08 -18.70 -13.84
N SER A 393 13.29 -19.75 -13.61
CA SER A 393 13.74 -20.95 -12.88
C SER A 393 13.82 -22.18 -13.79
N GLY A 394 14.84 -22.21 -14.65
CA GLY A 394 15.15 -23.39 -15.46
C GLY A 394 16.08 -23.08 -16.62
N LYS A 395 17.40 -23.12 -16.36
CA LYS A 395 18.42 -23.67 -17.27
C LYS A 395 19.83 -23.46 -16.69
N ASP A 396 20.35 -24.54 -16.11
CA ASP A 396 21.79 -24.80 -16.13
C ASP A 396 22.25 -25.07 -17.57
N GLY A 397 23.43 -24.54 -17.91
CA GLY A 397 24.30 -25.08 -18.96
C GLY A 397 23.94 -24.83 -20.42
N ALA A 398 24.16 -23.61 -20.93
CA ALA A 398 24.49 -23.43 -22.36
C ALA A 398 25.43 -22.24 -22.55
N LYS A 399 26.66 -22.51 -23.01
CA LYS A 399 27.63 -21.50 -23.48
C LYS A 399 26.97 -20.63 -24.56
N LYS A 400 26.96 -19.31 -24.37
CA LYS A 400 26.64 -18.36 -25.44
C LYS A 400 27.88 -18.13 -26.30
N GLU A 401 27.82 -18.59 -27.55
CA GLU A 401 28.67 -18.09 -28.63
C GLU A 401 28.33 -16.63 -28.95
N GLU A 402 29.37 -15.82 -29.19
CA GLU A 402 29.26 -14.43 -29.61
C GLU A 402 28.78 -14.32 -31.06
N GLY A 403 27.53 -13.88 -31.24
CA GLY A 403 26.96 -13.47 -32.53
C GLY A 403 26.85 -11.95 -32.63
N LYS A 404 27.60 -11.35 -33.58
CA LYS A 404 27.67 -9.91 -33.91
C LYS A 404 26.30 -9.21 -33.99
N LYS A 405 26.12 -8.10 -33.26
CA LYS A 405 25.02 -7.13 -33.44
C LYS A 405 25.21 -6.32 -34.74
N LYS A 406 24.25 -6.38 -35.67
CA LYS A 406 24.07 -5.35 -36.72
C LYS A 406 23.49 -4.08 -36.07
N LYS A 407 24.20 -2.96 -36.20
CA LYS A 407 23.68 -1.62 -35.86
C LYS A 407 22.83 -1.10 -37.03
N VAL A 408 21.57 -0.76 -36.77
CA VAL A 408 20.74 0.04 -37.68
C VAL A 408 21.06 1.51 -37.41
N TYR A 409 21.45 2.23 -38.46
CA TYR A 409 21.84 3.64 -38.44
C TYR A 409 20.62 4.52 -38.72
N VAL A 410 20.40 5.55 -37.89
CA VAL A 410 19.45 6.64 -38.14
C VAL A 410 20.27 7.93 -38.31
N PRO A 411 20.21 8.61 -39.46
CA PRO A 411 21.02 9.80 -39.70
C PRO A 411 20.50 11.02 -38.91
N PRO A 412 21.40 11.91 -38.42
CA PRO A 412 21.01 13.18 -37.82
C PRO A 412 20.57 14.21 -38.88
N PRO A 413 19.73 15.20 -38.52
CA PRO A 413 19.24 16.22 -39.44
C PRO A 413 20.40 17.14 -39.91
N PRO A 414 20.37 17.65 -41.16
CA PRO A 414 21.49 18.39 -41.73
C PRO A 414 21.58 19.83 -41.19
N GLY A 415 22.80 20.23 -40.77
CA GLY A 415 23.25 21.62 -40.85
C GLY A 415 23.33 22.42 -39.54
N VAL A 416 24.31 22.13 -38.67
CA VAL A 416 24.87 23.13 -37.76
C VAL A 416 26.40 22.97 -37.69
N VAL A 417 27.12 23.97 -38.21
CA VAL A 417 28.58 24.12 -38.21
C VAL A 417 29.04 24.70 -36.86
N PRO A 418 30.25 24.40 -36.33
CA PRO A 418 30.62 24.73 -34.95
C PRO A 418 30.89 26.22 -34.73
N LYS A 419 30.50 26.76 -33.55
CA LYS A 419 30.80 28.14 -33.13
C LYS A 419 32.27 28.32 -32.70
N SER A 420 32.91 29.36 -33.21
CA SER A 420 34.06 30.05 -32.59
C SER A 420 33.81 31.58 -32.53
N LYS A 421 34.67 32.29 -31.78
CA LYS A 421 34.49 33.58 -31.04
C LYS A 421 34.08 34.82 -31.87
N GLY A 422 33.34 35.77 -31.24
CA GLY A 422 32.68 36.99 -31.80
C GLY A 422 33.59 38.18 -32.20
N PRO A 423 33.18 39.49 -32.15
CA PRO A 423 31.89 40.12 -31.79
C PRO A 423 31.38 41.22 -32.79
N LYS A 424 30.21 41.82 -32.46
CA LYS A 424 29.60 43.13 -32.89
C LYS A 424 29.04 43.31 -34.32
N LYS A 425 27.73 43.66 -34.41
CA LYS A 425 27.16 45.01 -34.67
C LYS A 425 25.66 44.95 -34.98
N ASP A 426 24.92 45.92 -34.42
CA ASP A 426 23.86 46.80 -34.97
C ASP A 426 22.93 46.23 -36.06
N ALA A 427 21.63 46.47 -36.18
CA ALA A 427 20.57 47.21 -35.47
C ALA A 427 19.22 46.84 -36.16
N ASP A 428 18.12 47.27 -35.55
CA ASP A 428 16.84 47.66 -36.15
C ASP A 428 15.71 46.67 -36.57
N SER A 429 14.52 47.11 -36.12
CA SER A 429 13.12 46.85 -36.51
C SER A 429 12.54 45.46 -36.16
N ALA A 430 11.61 45.32 -35.21
CA ALA A 430 10.24 45.85 -35.11
C ALA A 430 9.22 45.19 -36.07
N ILE A 431 8.37 44.35 -35.44
CA ILE A 431 6.92 44.21 -35.65
C ILE A 431 6.46 43.63 -37.01
N ALA A 432 5.77 42.48 -36.99
CA ALA A 432 4.40 42.30 -37.48
C ALA A 432 4.07 40.86 -37.94
N THR A 433 3.06 40.28 -37.29
CA THR A 433 1.92 39.54 -37.92
C THR A 433 2.00 38.02 -38.15
N ALA A 434 1.26 37.33 -37.27
CA ALA A 434 0.19 36.34 -37.48
C ALA A 434 0.46 34.96 -38.15
N VAL A 435 0.25 33.94 -37.30
CA VAL A 435 -0.74 32.86 -37.41
C VAL A 435 -1.63 32.88 -38.67
N ALA A 436 -1.49 31.87 -39.54
CA ALA A 436 -2.54 30.94 -40.02
C ALA A 436 -2.23 30.38 -41.42
N SER A 437 -2.08 29.05 -41.54
CA SER A 437 -2.44 28.28 -42.75
C SER A 437 -2.45 26.77 -42.47
N ALA A 438 -3.60 26.31 -41.99
CA ALA A 438 -4.25 25.08 -42.46
C ALA A 438 -5.57 25.63 -43.08
N THR A 439 -6.06 25.29 -44.26
CA THR A 439 -5.99 24.06 -45.06
C THR A 439 -6.49 24.44 -46.47
N ALA A 440 -6.01 23.76 -47.52
CA ALA A 440 -6.65 23.81 -48.84
C ALA A 440 -7.10 22.40 -49.25
N ALA A 441 -8.42 22.17 -49.23
CA ALA A 441 -9.17 21.38 -50.22
C ALA A 441 -10.68 21.33 -49.85
N ALA A 442 -11.47 22.30 -50.31
CA ALA A 442 -12.89 22.15 -50.63
C ALA A 442 -13.42 23.42 -51.32
N THR A 443 -13.47 23.40 -52.65
CA THR A 443 -14.44 24.14 -53.47
C THR A 443 -15.80 23.41 -53.36
N ALA A 444 -16.99 24.03 -53.34
CA ALA A 444 -17.42 25.26 -53.98
C ALA A 444 -18.75 25.80 -53.39
N VAL A 445 -18.99 27.07 -53.75
CA VAL A 445 -20.27 27.79 -53.91
C VAL A 445 -20.83 28.56 -52.69
N GLY A 446 -20.74 29.90 -52.78
CA GLY A 446 -21.91 30.75 -52.50
C GLY A 446 -21.83 31.82 -51.40
N VAL A 447 -20.96 32.82 -51.57
CA VAL A 447 -20.98 34.19 -50.98
C VAL A 447 -22.32 34.92 -51.32
N PRO A 448 -22.80 36.04 -50.69
CA PRO A 448 -22.21 37.00 -49.71
C PRO A 448 -23.05 37.25 -48.42
N ALA A 449 -22.50 37.66 -47.27
CA ALA A 449 -21.79 38.90 -46.88
C ALA A 449 -22.69 40.14 -46.63
N ALA A 450 -22.79 40.55 -45.35
CA ALA A 450 -22.84 41.93 -44.84
C ALA A 450 -23.07 41.84 -43.31
N LEU A 451 -22.02 41.85 -42.49
CA LEU A 451 -21.29 43.00 -41.93
C LEU A 451 -21.84 43.47 -40.58
N GLU A 452 -20.89 43.47 -39.64
CA GLU A 452 -20.92 43.81 -38.23
C GLU A 452 -21.29 45.28 -37.94
N GLY A 453 -21.60 45.54 -36.66
CA GLY A 453 -21.42 46.86 -36.08
C GLY A 453 -21.99 46.97 -34.67
N ALA A 454 -21.15 46.72 -33.67
CA ALA A 454 -21.44 46.91 -32.25
C ALA A 454 -21.47 48.40 -31.83
N ALA A 455 -22.28 48.72 -30.82
CA ALA A 455 -22.10 49.88 -29.94
C ALA A 455 -22.72 49.61 -28.55
N LEU A 456 -22.10 50.19 -27.51
CA LEU A 456 -22.32 49.98 -26.07
C LEU A 456 -23.53 50.73 -25.48
N MET A 457 -24.27 50.05 -24.57
CA MET A 457 -24.99 50.48 -23.33
C MET A 457 -26.13 51.54 -23.45
N PRO A 458 -27.21 51.54 -22.62
CA PRO A 458 -27.25 51.24 -21.18
C PRO A 458 -28.46 50.41 -20.66
N GLU A 459 -28.52 50.25 -19.32
CA GLU A 459 -29.55 49.57 -18.52
C GLU A 459 -30.99 50.08 -18.73
N GLU A 460 -31.97 49.15 -18.64
CA GLU A 460 -33.15 49.23 -17.76
C GLU A 460 -34.07 47.99 -17.93
N GLY A 461 -34.51 47.41 -16.80
CA GLY A 461 -35.93 47.13 -16.51
C GLY A 461 -36.75 46.09 -17.30
N THR A 462 -37.22 45.09 -16.54
CA THR A 462 -38.58 44.49 -16.54
C THR A 462 -38.92 43.23 -17.35
N THR A 463 -39.16 42.15 -16.58
CA THR A 463 -40.27 41.15 -16.61
C THR A 463 -40.81 40.60 -17.94
N SER A 464 -40.80 39.26 -18.09
CA SER A 464 -42.03 38.45 -18.29
C SER A 464 -41.76 36.94 -18.31
N GLU A 465 -42.72 36.20 -17.78
CA GLU A 465 -42.76 34.75 -17.53
C GLU A 465 -43.10 33.87 -18.76
N THR A 466 -42.46 32.68 -18.80
CA THR A 466 -42.98 31.34 -19.23
C THR A 466 -43.20 31.02 -20.73
N PRO A 467 -43.45 29.74 -21.11
CA PRO A 467 -42.59 28.55 -20.98
C PRO A 467 -42.49 27.77 -22.32
N THR A 468 -41.50 26.90 -22.56
CA THR A 468 -41.68 25.81 -23.56
C THR A 468 -40.65 24.68 -23.50
N LYS A 469 -41.22 23.47 -23.36
CA LYS A 469 -40.95 22.20 -24.06
C LYS A 469 -39.52 21.63 -24.12
N GLY A 470 -39.40 20.45 -23.50
CA GLY A 470 -38.22 19.60 -23.51
C GLY A 470 -37.86 19.01 -24.88
N LEU A 471 -36.57 18.70 -25.00
CA LEU A 471 -36.00 17.83 -26.02
C LEU A 471 -36.02 16.37 -25.54
N PRO A 472 -36.21 15.39 -26.44
CA PRO A 472 -36.16 13.97 -26.10
C PRO A 472 -34.69 13.50 -25.90
N PRO A 473 -34.44 12.48 -25.06
CA PRO A 473 -33.11 11.91 -24.90
C PRO A 473 -32.71 11.12 -26.14
N ALA A 474 -31.46 11.29 -26.57
CA ALA A 474 -30.84 10.47 -27.61
C ALA A 474 -30.74 9.01 -27.12
N ALA A 475 -31.35 8.10 -27.86
CA ALA A 475 -31.28 6.66 -27.61
C ALA A 475 -29.84 6.16 -27.84
N LEU A 476 -29.21 5.62 -26.80
CA LEU A 476 -28.06 4.74 -26.93
C LEU A 476 -28.57 3.39 -27.43
N GLY A 477 -27.97 2.88 -28.51
CA GLY A 477 -28.39 1.65 -29.18
C GLY A 477 -28.32 0.43 -28.26
N GLU A 478 -29.28 -0.49 -28.46
CA GLU A 478 -29.49 -1.73 -27.68
C GLU A 478 -28.24 -2.64 -27.58
N GLU A 479 -27.28 -2.53 -28.50
CA GLU A 479 -26.01 -3.29 -28.45
C GLU A 479 -25.09 -2.89 -27.28
N ALA A 480 -25.20 -1.67 -26.75
CA ALA A 480 -24.38 -1.21 -25.61
C ALA A 480 -24.92 -1.70 -24.26
N VAL A 481 -26.21 -2.01 -24.18
CA VAL A 481 -26.87 -2.47 -22.94
C VAL A 481 -26.63 -3.97 -22.73
N ASP A 482 -26.55 -4.77 -23.79
CA ASP A 482 -26.31 -6.20 -23.71
C ASP A 482 -24.86 -6.55 -23.34
N ALA A 483 -23.88 -5.76 -23.81
CA ALA A 483 -22.47 -5.94 -23.43
C ALA A 483 -22.21 -5.67 -21.92
N ILE A 484 -23.05 -4.86 -21.27
CA ILE A 484 -22.94 -4.54 -19.84
C ILE A 484 -23.60 -5.62 -18.98
N LYS A 485 -24.67 -6.26 -19.45
CA LYS A 485 -25.32 -7.37 -18.72
C LYS A 485 -24.47 -8.64 -18.72
N ASP A 486 -23.82 -8.97 -19.84
CA ASP A 486 -22.94 -10.15 -19.95
C ASP A 486 -21.69 -10.07 -19.06
N GLY A 487 -21.24 -8.85 -18.72
CA GLY A 487 -20.14 -8.64 -17.79
C GLY A 487 -20.51 -8.83 -16.32
N VAL A 488 -21.79 -8.67 -15.97
CA VAL A 488 -22.29 -8.71 -14.58
C VAL A 488 -22.73 -10.12 -14.17
N GLU A 489 -23.21 -10.95 -15.10
CA GLU A 489 -23.65 -12.33 -14.79
C GLU A 489 -22.49 -13.32 -14.55
N ARG A 490 -21.27 -13.02 -15.01
CA ARG A 490 -20.09 -13.92 -14.81
C ARG A 490 -19.43 -13.81 -13.43
N VAL A 491 -19.96 -12.99 -12.52
CA VAL A 491 -19.41 -12.77 -11.16
C VAL A 491 -20.25 -13.45 -10.07
N LYS A 492 -21.22 -14.29 -10.43
CA LYS A 492 -21.99 -15.09 -9.46
C LYS A 492 -21.73 -16.58 -9.59
N ILE A 493 -20.71 -17.08 -8.88
CA ILE A 493 -20.51 -18.48 -8.43
C ILE A 493 -19.57 -18.37 -7.21
N GLU A 494 -19.75 -18.92 -6.01
CA GLU A 494 -20.77 -19.62 -5.20
C GLU A 494 -20.35 -19.36 -3.71
N GLU A 495 -21.29 -19.48 -2.77
CA GLU A 495 -21.17 -19.14 -1.34
C GLU A 495 -20.09 -19.92 -0.55
#